data_AF-A0A2S2Q635-F1
#
_entry.id   AF-A0A2S2Q635-F1
#
_cell.length_a   1.000
_cell.length_b   1.000
_cell.length_c   1.000
_cell.angle_alpha   90.00
_cell.angle_beta   90.00
_cell.angle_gamma   90.00
#
_symmetry.space_group_name_H-M   'P 1'
#
loop_
_entity.id
_entity.type
_entity.pdbx_description
1 polymer ?
#
loop_
_entity_poly.entity_id
_entity_poly.type
_entity_poly.pdbx_seq_one_letter_code
_entity_poly.pdbx_strand_id
1 'polypeptide(L)'
;MEECKPCAGEKYKDVLRKIAIQTNVEVEISTSKNMESTFLVRGKRVNVDQAKLKIIAFFQTQNITRTINIAKEHHGKLMGKKGAVRKDIEIRTGARIHIPSI
;
A
#
# COMPACT_ATOMS: atom_id res chain seq x y z
N MET A 1 22.48 14.53 -17.68
CA MET A 1 22.49 13.21 -17.01
C MET A 1 21.73 13.39 -15.72
N GLU A 2 20.45 13.01 -15.70
CA GLU A 2 19.58 13.20 -14.54
C GLU A 2 19.54 11.89 -13.77
N GLU A 3 20.33 11.79 -12.71
CA GLU A 3 20.23 10.70 -11.74
C GLU A 3 18.94 10.90 -10.95
N CYS A 4 17.93 10.07 -11.24
CA CYS A 4 16.70 10.06 -10.48
C CYS A 4 16.97 9.45 -9.10
N LYS A 5 16.89 10.28 -8.06
CA LYS A 5 16.97 9.93 -6.63
C LYS A 5 16.12 8.67 -6.29
N PRO A 6 16.57 7.82 -5.34
CA PRO A 6 15.79 6.68 -4.87
C PRO A 6 14.57 7.17 -4.07
N CYS A 7 13.44 7.36 -4.76
CA CYS A 7 12.16 7.69 -4.14
C CYS A 7 11.45 6.40 -3.70
N ALA A 8 11.54 6.08 -2.41
CA ALA A 8 10.61 5.24 -1.64
C ALA A 8 10.35 3.77 -2.08
N GLY A 9 10.84 3.32 -3.23
CA GLY A 9 10.58 1.97 -3.77
C GLY A 9 11.39 0.83 -3.14
N GLU A 10 12.20 1.11 -2.11
CA GLU A 10 13.12 0.12 -1.55
C GLU A 10 12.43 -0.98 -0.73
N LYS A 11 11.25 -0.71 -0.16
CA LYS A 11 10.61 -1.64 0.81
C LYS A 11 10.08 -2.95 0.22
N TYR A 12 9.75 -2.98 -1.07
CA TYR A 12 9.13 -4.16 -1.72
C TYR A 12 9.90 -4.64 -2.95
N LYS A 13 11.10 -4.09 -3.18
CA LYS A 13 11.95 -4.39 -4.34
C LYS A 13 12.35 -5.86 -4.40
N ASP A 14 12.69 -6.47 -3.27
CA ASP A 14 13.10 -7.88 -3.21
C ASP A 14 11.95 -8.84 -3.51
N VAL A 15 10.75 -8.52 -3.03
CA VAL A 15 9.56 -9.34 -3.28
C VAL A 15 9.19 -9.29 -4.75
N LEU A 16 9.17 -8.10 -5.34
CA LEU A 16 8.85 -7.92 -6.75
C LEU A 16 9.90 -8.56 -7.66
N ARG A 17 11.19 -8.48 -7.29
CA ARG A 17 12.26 -9.21 -7.98
C ARG A 17 12.04 -10.73 -7.91
N LYS A 18 11.65 -11.27 -6.75
CA LYS A 18 11.31 -12.70 -6.63
C LYS A 18 10.13 -13.09 -7.52
N ILE A 19 9.06 -12.29 -7.55
CA ILE A 19 7.91 -12.54 -8.41
C ILE A 19 8.32 -12.49 -9.89
N ALA A 20 9.10 -11.49 -10.28
CA ALA A 20 9.64 -11.33 -11.64
C ALA A 20 10.44 -12.56 -12.09
N ILE A 21 11.35 -13.06 -11.26
CA ILE A 21 12.15 -14.27 -11.54
C ILE A 21 11.26 -15.51 -11.62
N GLN A 22 10.35 -15.70 -10.66
CA GLN A 22 9.47 -16.88 -10.61
C GLN A 22 8.52 -16.97 -11.80
N THR A 23 8.02 -15.82 -12.26
CA THR A 23 7.04 -15.75 -13.35
C THR A 23 7.70 -15.44 -14.69
N ASN A 24 9.01 -15.23 -14.73
CA ASN A 24 9.75 -14.87 -15.94
C ASN A 24 9.13 -13.66 -16.66
N VAL A 25 8.93 -12.57 -15.92
CA VAL A 25 8.46 -11.27 -16.41
C VAL A 25 9.40 -10.17 -15.92
N GLU A 26 9.41 -9.06 -16.64
CA GLU A 26 10.06 -7.82 -16.21
C GLU A 26 9.03 -6.93 -15.49
N VAL A 27 9.41 -6.37 -14.34
CA VAL A 27 8.56 -5.48 -13.54
C VAL A 27 9.31 -4.17 -13.28
N GLU A 28 8.72 -3.06 -13.71
CA GLU A 28 9.20 -1.71 -13.46
C GLU A 28 8.21 -0.97 -12.53
N ILE A 29 8.74 -0.13 -11.65
CA ILE A 29 7.96 0.54 -10.61
C ILE A 29 8.25 2.03 -10.68
N SER A 30 7.19 2.83 -10.74
CA SER A 30 7.27 4.30 -10.64
C SER A 30 6.40 4.75 -9.47
N THR A 31 7.01 5.45 -8.50
CA THR A 31 6.24 6.05 -7.39
C THR A 31 6.14 7.56 -7.61
N SER A 32 4.92 8.07 -7.69
CA SER A 32 4.62 9.49 -7.88
C SER A 32 4.71 10.24 -6.56
N LYS A 33 4.86 11.58 -6.62
CA LYS A 33 4.89 12.47 -5.44
C LYS A 33 3.65 12.35 -4.55
N ASN A 34 2.53 11.89 -5.12
CA ASN A 34 1.25 11.65 -4.43
C ASN A 34 1.21 10.31 -3.68
N MET A 35 2.35 9.61 -3.56
CA MET A 35 2.46 8.33 -2.88
C MET A 35 1.66 7.20 -3.57
N GLU A 36 1.38 7.37 -4.86
CA GLU A 36 0.85 6.36 -5.77
C GLU A 36 2.00 5.60 -6.41
N SER A 37 1.91 4.27 -6.44
CA SER A 37 2.90 3.40 -7.08
C SER A 37 2.28 2.71 -8.29
N THR A 38 2.87 2.95 -9.46
CA THR A 38 2.47 2.34 -10.74
C THR A 38 3.44 1.22 -11.07
N PHE A 39 2.88 0.06 -11.43
CA PHE A 39 3.64 -1.14 -11.81
C PHE A 39 3.47 -1.42 -13.30
N LEU A 40 4.57 -1.49 -14.04
CA LEU A 40 4.60 -1.90 -15.43
C LEU A 40 5.16 -3.33 -15.51
N VAL A 41 4.34 -4.27 -15.98
CA VAL A 41 4.71 -5.69 -16.09
C VAL A 41 4.80 -6.09 -17.57
N ARG A 42 5.93 -6.63 -18.00
CA ARG A 42 6.22 -7.01 -19.38
C ARG A 42 6.63 -8.48 -19.47
N GLY A 43 6.06 -9.23 -20.42
CA GLY A 43 6.37 -10.64 -20.61
C GLY A 43 5.29 -11.39 -21.40
N LYS A 44 5.32 -12.73 -21.37
CA LYS A 44 4.28 -13.57 -21.96
C LYS A 44 2.94 -13.34 -21.25
N ARG A 45 1.82 -13.32 -22.00
CA ARG A 45 0.47 -13.05 -21.44
C ARG A 45 0.14 -13.90 -20.20
N VAL A 46 0.36 -15.21 -20.28
CA VAL A 46 0.10 -16.16 -19.17
C VAL A 46 0.92 -15.83 -17.91
N ASN A 47 2.17 -15.42 -18.10
CA ASN A 47 3.09 -15.09 -17.02
C ASN A 47 2.77 -13.72 -16.41
N VAL A 48 2.38 -12.75 -17.25
CA VAL A 48 1.96 -11.41 -16.82
C VAL A 48 0.70 -11.49 -15.97
N ASP A 49 -0.25 -12.34 -16.33
CA ASP A 49 -1.47 -12.55 -15.56
C ASP A 49 -1.15 -13.13 -14.16
N GLN A 50 -0.33 -14.17 -14.11
CA GLN A 50 0.15 -14.74 -12.85
C GLN A 50 0.92 -13.73 -12.00
N ALA A 51 1.79 -12.92 -12.61
CA ALA A 51 2.55 -11.89 -11.91
C ALA A 51 1.62 -10.82 -11.32
N LYS A 52 0.63 -10.34 -12.09
CA LYS A 52 -0.37 -9.37 -11.61
C LYS A 52 -1.11 -9.88 -10.38
N LEU A 53 -1.59 -11.12 -10.41
CA LEU A 53 -2.30 -11.72 -9.28
C LEU A 53 -1.42 -11.78 -8.02
N LYS A 54 -0.16 -12.22 -8.17
CA LYS A 54 0.80 -12.26 -7.04
C LYS A 54 1.10 -10.87 -6.47
N ILE A 55 1.28 -9.88 -7.34
CA ILE A 55 1.54 -8.49 -6.92
C ILE A 55 0.35 -7.95 -6.14
N ILE A 56 -0.87 -8.09 -6.67
CA ILE A 56 -2.10 -7.65 -6.00
C ILE A 56 -2.26 -8.33 -4.64
N ALA A 57 -2.11 -9.65 -4.58
CA ALA A 57 -2.25 -10.42 -3.34
C ALA A 57 -1.23 -9.98 -2.28
N PHE A 58 0.02 -9.71 -2.68
CA PHE A 58 1.05 -9.19 -1.79
C PHE A 58 0.65 -7.82 -1.23
N PHE A 59 0.26 -6.86 -2.06
CA PHE A 59 -0.10 -5.52 -1.58
C PHE A 59 -1.43 -5.49 -0.81
N GLN A 60 -2.35 -6.40 -1.07
CA GLN A 60 -3.58 -6.56 -0.28
C GLN A 60 -3.30 -7.11 1.12
N THR A 61 -2.34 -8.03 1.27
CA THR A 61 -2.00 -8.63 2.57
C THR A 61 -1.10 -7.75 3.42
N GLN A 62 -0.31 -6.85 2.80
CA GLN A 62 0.43 -5.82 3.51
C GLN A 62 -0.54 -4.71 3.95
N ASN A 63 -1.18 -4.88 5.11
CA ASN A 63 -1.97 -3.83 5.76
C ASN A 63 -1.10 -2.58 5.94
N ILE A 64 -1.20 -1.60 5.03
CA ILE A 64 -0.43 -0.36 5.08
C ILE A 64 -0.90 0.44 6.29
N THR A 65 -0.21 0.29 7.42
CA THR A 65 -0.47 1.06 8.63
C THR A 65 0.12 2.45 8.44
N ARG A 66 -0.75 3.46 8.28
CA ARG A 66 -0.35 4.86 8.32
C ARG A 66 -0.66 5.46 9.68
N THR A 67 0.37 6.01 10.32
CA THR A 67 0.22 6.78 11.56
C THR A 67 -0.01 8.25 11.21
N ILE A 68 -1.13 8.80 11.66
CA ILE A 68 -1.46 10.23 11.50
C ILE A 68 -1.35 10.87 12.88
N ASN A 69 -0.54 11.93 12.99
CA ASN A 69 -0.40 12.68 14.22
C ASN A 69 -1.59 13.63 14.37
N ILE A 70 -2.40 13.41 15.39
CA ILE A 70 -3.59 14.22 15.70
C ILE A 70 -3.49 14.60 17.18
N ALA A 71 -3.85 15.84 17.52
CA ALA A 71 -3.87 16.28 18.91
C ALA A 71 -4.93 15.49 19.71
N LYS A 72 -4.62 15.17 20.97
CA LYS A 72 -5.47 14.34 21.86
C LYS A 72 -6.91 14.90 21.98
N GLU A 73 -7.07 16.22 21.91
CA GLU A 73 -8.37 16.90 21.93
C GLU A 73 -9.33 16.45 20.83
N HIS A 74 -8.82 16.02 19.66
CA HIS A 74 -9.65 15.61 18.53
C HIS A 74 -9.95 14.10 18.50
N HIS A 75 -9.27 13.29 19.33
CA HIS A 75 -9.49 11.84 19.38
C HIS A 75 -10.93 11.48 19.77
N GLY A 76 -11.55 12.27 20.67
CA GLY A 76 -12.93 12.07 21.10
C GLY A 76 -13.94 12.20 19.96
N LYS A 77 -13.70 13.12 19.02
CA LYS A 77 -14.56 13.33 17.83
C LYS A 77 -14.42 12.20 16.81
N LEU A 78 -13.21 11.65 16.66
CA LEU A 78 -12.93 10.50 15.79
C LEU A 78 -13.55 9.21 16.33
N MET A 79 -13.59 9.04 17.65
CA MET A 79 -14.21 7.88 18.29
C MET A 79 -15.74 7.99 18.27
N GLY A 80 -16.29 9.15 18.65
CA GLY A 80 -17.73 9.37 18.77
C GLY A 80 -18.37 8.56 19.91
N LYS A 81 -19.69 8.69 20.08
CA LYS A 81 -20.44 7.96 21.14
C LYS A 81 -20.25 6.45 20.96
N LYS A 82 -19.66 5.78 21.95
CA LYS A 82 -19.37 4.32 21.95
C LYS A 82 -18.60 3.83 20.71
N GLY A 83 -17.77 4.67 20.08
CA GLY A 83 -17.00 4.27 18.89
C GLY A 83 -17.78 4.30 17.57
N ALA A 84 -19.01 4.84 17.54
CA ALA A 84 -19.87 4.81 16.35
C ALA A 84 -19.24 5.51 15.13
N VAL A 85 -18.58 6.65 15.35
CA VAL A 85 -17.94 7.42 14.26
C VAL A 85 -16.74 6.68 13.70
N ARG A 86 -15.89 6.09 14.58
CA ARG A 86 -14.77 5.25 14.14
C ARG A 86 -15.28 4.10 13.27
N LYS A 87 -16.31 3.40 13.74
CA LYS A 87 -16.88 2.24 13.05
C LYS A 87 -17.46 2.61 11.68
N ASP A 88 -18.17 3.74 11.59
CA ASP A 88 -18.66 4.26 10.31
C ASP A 88 -17.53 4.53 9.32
N ILE A 89 -16.45 5.16 9.77
CA ILE A 89 -15.28 5.43 8.93
C ILE A 89 -14.59 4.12 8.52
N GLU A 90 -14.42 3.16 9.44
CA GLU A 90 -13.84 1.84 9.14
C GLU A 90 -14.67 1.09 8.08
N ILE A 91 -16.01 1.11 8.19
CA ILE A 91 -16.91 0.49 7.21
C ILE A 91 -16.82 1.20 5.85
N ARG A 92 -16.86 2.54 5.84
CA ARG A 92 -16.85 3.34 4.60
C ARG A 92 -15.53 3.23 3.85
N THR A 93 -14.41 3.12 4.57
CA THR A 93 -13.06 3.13 3.97
C THR A 93 -12.48 1.73 3.80
N GLY A 94 -13.07 0.72 4.43
CA GLY A 94 -12.50 -0.63 4.51
C GLY A 94 -11.18 -0.72 5.27
N ALA A 95 -10.76 0.38 5.92
CA ALA A 95 -9.51 0.44 6.68
C ALA A 95 -9.75 0.10 8.16
N ARG A 96 -8.73 -0.43 8.82
CA ARG A 96 -8.74 -0.66 10.27
C ARG A 96 -8.11 0.52 10.99
N ILE A 97 -8.86 1.19 11.85
CA ILE A 97 -8.43 2.43 12.52
C ILE A 97 -8.07 2.11 13.96
N HIS A 98 -6.78 2.26 14.28
CA HIS A 98 -6.28 2.18 15.65
C HIS A 98 -6.04 3.59 16.19
N ILE A 99 -6.82 3.99 17.19
CA ILE A 99 -6.60 5.23 17.94
C ILE A 99 -5.93 4.81 19.25
N PRO A 100 -4.67 5.22 19.51
CA PRO A 100 -4.04 4.92 20.78
C PRO A 100 -4.92 5.51 21.89
N SER A 101 -5.35 4.66 22.84
CA SER A 101 -6.07 5.11 24.02
C SER A 101 -5.21 6.15 24.71
N ILE A 102 -5.86 7.23 25.16
CA ILE A 102 -5.22 8.40 25.78
C ILE A 102 -4.29 7.99 26.91
#